data_AF-A0A847WJH9-F1
#
_entry.id   AF-A0A847WJH9-F1
#
_cell.length_a   1.000
_cell.length_b   1.000
_cell.length_c   1.000
_cell.angle_alpha   90.00
_cell.angle_beta   90.00
_cell.angle_gamma   90.00
#
_symmetry.space_group_name_H-M   'P 1'
#
loop_
_entity.id
_entity.type
_entity.pdbx_description
1 polymer ?
#
loop_
_entity_poly.entity_id
_entity_poly.type
_entity_poly.pdbx_seq_one_letter_code
_entity_poly.pdbx_strand_id
1 'polypeptide(L)'
;MKKMVWIVMILLLLVGCTRTPTVTMTEEEIEARIDQKVSEKWDTFMEEKQDIKEDAGKKDSEDQVKDTQVADVLYYIHKLKDKDFTSTYGGENEKTWYTAAEELGTIGKEAIPFLIKNLETNNEYERALTLYALLLASQAEDVKTFTKGEYIEVNLDFDASTHEEYMEIAKAWWEKYKENWD
;
A
#
# COMPACT_ATOMS: atom_id res chain seq x y z
N MET A 1 -55.42 -66.37 -4.92
CA MET A 1 -54.40 -67.27 -5.48
C MET A 1 -53.47 -66.46 -6.39
N LYS A 2 -52.17 -66.50 -6.07
CA LYS A 2 -50.96 -65.98 -6.75
C LYS A 2 -51.11 -65.29 -8.12
N LYS A 3 -50.64 -64.04 -8.20
CA LYS A 3 -49.86 -63.44 -9.31
C LYS A 3 -48.93 -62.37 -8.69
N MET A 4 -47.64 -62.67 -8.55
CA MET A 4 -46.53 -62.37 -9.47
C MET A 4 -45.77 -61.11 -9.03
N VAL A 5 -44.61 -61.38 -8.44
CA VAL A 5 -43.48 -60.49 -8.24
C VAL A 5 -42.97 -60.00 -9.59
N TRP A 6 -42.78 -58.69 -9.76
CA TRP A 6 -41.61 -58.16 -10.48
C TRP A 6 -41.45 -56.65 -10.25
N ILE A 7 -40.18 -56.20 -10.31
CA ILE A 7 -39.70 -54.86 -10.71
C ILE A 7 -39.26 -53.88 -9.61
N VAL A 8 -37.92 -53.69 -9.63
CA VAL A 8 -37.14 -52.44 -9.50
C VAL A 8 -36.53 -52.07 -8.14
N MET A 9 -35.26 -52.50 -8.07
CA MET A 9 -34.11 -51.87 -7.44
C MET A 9 -34.03 -50.35 -7.70
N ILE A 10 -34.19 -49.54 -6.67
CA ILE A 10 -33.71 -48.14 -6.64
C ILE A 10 -32.83 -47.98 -5.40
N LEU A 11 -31.53 -47.87 -5.66
CA LEU A 11 -30.52 -47.43 -4.71
C LEU A 11 -30.80 -45.95 -4.39
N LEU A 12 -31.23 -45.64 -3.18
CA LEU A 12 -31.24 -44.26 -2.67
C LEU A 12 -29.82 -43.92 -2.20
N LEU A 13 -29.06 -43.25 -3.05
CA LEU A 13 -27.87 -42.50 -2.67
C LEU A 13 -28.31 -41.32 -1.79
N LEU A 14 -28.23 -41.49 -0.48
CA LEU A 14 -28.28 -40.35 0.44
C LEU A 14 -26.95 -39.60 0.33
N VAL A 15 -27.06 -38.44 -0.32
CA VAL A 15 -26.08 -37.37 -0.43
C VAL A 15 -25.47 -37.09 0.94
N GLY A 16 -24.20 -37.50 1.11
CA GLY A 16 -23.38 -36.99 2.20
C GLY A 16 -23.05 -35.53 1.91
N CYS A 17 -23.54 -34.62 2.74
CA CYS A 17 -23.07 -33.24 2.76
C CYS A 17 -21.58 -33.24 3.10
N THR A 18 -20.71 -33.14 2.09
CA THR A 18 -19.32 -32.77 2.31
C THR A 18 -19.32 -31.31 2.76
N ARG A 19 -19.11 -31.06 4.05
CA ARG A 19 -18.61 -29.77 4.52
C ARG A 19 -17.24 -29.59 3.89
N THR A 20 -17.14 -28.80 2.84
CA THR A 20 -15.85 -28.22 2.43
C THR A 20 -15.32 -27.43 3.62
N PRO A 21 -14.12 -27.71 4.12
CA PRO A 21 -13.46 -26.80 5.03
C PRO A 21 -13.14 -25.55 4.22
N THR A 22 -13.84 -24.45 4.50
CA THR A 22 -13.35 -23.14 4.09
C THR A 22 -12.04 -22.95 4.85
N VAL A 23 -10.92 -23.09 4.15
CA VAL A 23 -9.61 -22.67 4.67
C VAL A 23 -9.70 -21.16 4.80
N THR A 24 -10.06 -20.68 5.99
CA THR A 24 -9.92 -19.28 6.35
C THR A 24 -8.44 -19.07 6.63
N MET A 25 -7.71 -18.52 5.65
CA MET A 25 -6.37 -18.01 5.90
C MET A 25 -6.46 -16.92 6.96
N THR A 26 -5.56 -16.93 7.93
CA THR A 26 -5.50 -15.85 8.93
C THR A 26 -5.01 -14.56 8.28
N GLU A 27 -5.31 -13.41 8.90
CA GLU A 27 -4.83 -12.10 8.44
C GLU A 27 -3.29 -12.08 8.33
N GLU A 28 -2.61 -12.72 9.28
CA GLU A 28 -1.15 -12.92 9.29
C GLU A 28 -0.65 -13.74 8.10
N GLU A 29 -1.37 -14.80 7.69
CA GLU A 29 -1.02 -15.60 6.50
C GLU A 29 -1.29 -14.86 5.19
N ILE A 30 -2.27 -13.94 5.18
CA ILE A 30 -2.56 -13.07 4.04
C ILE A 30 -1.46 -12.02 3.90
N GLU A 31 -1.07 -11.37 5.00
CA GLU A 31 0.03 -10.41 5.03
C GLU A 31 1.35 -11.05 4.62
N ALA A 32 1.72 -12.20 5.19
CA ALA A 32 2.94 -12.91 4.82
C ALA A 32 2.96 -13.28 3.33
N ARG A 33 1.80 -13.60 2.75
CA ARG A 33 1.67 -13.91 1.32
C ARG A 33 1.72 -12.68 0.42
N ILE A 34 1.24 -11.54 0.89
CA ILE A 34 1.38 -10.26 0.20
C ILE A 34 2.85 -9.85 0.23
N ASP A 35 3.50 -9.90 1.39
CA ASP A 35 4.90 -9.55 1.59
C ASP A 35 5.83 -10.46 0.77
N GLN A 36 5.56 -11.77 0.76
CA GLN A 36 6.27 -12.72 -0.11
C GLN A 36 6.07 -12.38 -1.59
N LYS A 37 4.85 -12.10 -2.04
CA LYS A 37 4.58 -11.75 -3.45
C LYS A 37 5.22 -10.42 -3.85
N VAL A 38 5.26 -9.46 -2.95
CA VAL A 38 5.94 -8.17 -3.17
C VAL A 38 7.45 -8.39 -3.26
N SER A 39 8.02 -9.20 -2.36
CA SER A 39 9.44 -9.59 -2.39
C SER A 39 9.81 -10.37 -3.66
N GLU A 40 9.04 -11.40 -4.04
CA GLU A 40 9.28 -12.20 -5.24
C GLU A 40 9.19 -11.35 -6.52
N LYS A 41 8.20 -10.44 -6.58
CA LYS A 41 8.05 -9.50 -7.68
C LYS A 41 9.21 -8.51 -7.74
N TRP A 42 9.74 -8.10 -6.58
CA TRP A 42 10.90 -7.23 -6.47
C TRP A 42 12.20 -7.94 -6.90
N ASP A 43 12.44 -9.16 -6.43
CA ASP A 43 13.62 -9.95 -6.79
C ASP A 43 13.64 -10.25 -8.29
N THR A 44 12.49 -10.60 -8.88
CA THR A 44 12.33 -10.79 -10.33
C THR A 44 12.62 -9.50 -11.12
N PHE A 45 12.12 -8.35 -10.62
CA PHE A 45 12.37 -7.04 -11.23
C PHE A 45 13.85 -6.64 -11.16
N MET A 46 14.54 -6.97 -10.07
CA MET A 46 15.97 -6.69 -9.88
C MET A 46 16.87 -7.59 -10.73
N GLU A 47 16.50 -8.87 -10.92
CA GLU A 47 17.17 -9.79 -11.85
C GLU A 47 17.01 -9.32 -13.31
N GLU A 48 15.81 -8.89 -13.72
CA GLU A 48 15.55 -8.37 -15.06
C GLU A 48 16.34 -7.07 -15.37
N LYS A 49 16.53 -6.19 -14.36
CA LYS A 49 17.40 -5.00 -14.47
C LYS A 49 18.87 -5.31 -14.65
N GLN A 50 19.35 -6.51 -14.28
CA GLN A 50 20.76 -6.87 -14.38
C GLN A 50 21.15 -7.22 -15.83
N ASP A 51 20.19 -7.72 -16.63
CA ASP A 51 20.37 -8.09 -18.04
C ASP A 51 20.16 -6.91 -19.02
N ILE A 52 19.51 -5.81 -18.61
CA ILE A 52 19.20 -4.64 -19.46
C ILE A 52 20.41 -3.69 -19.63
N LYS A 53 21.56 -3.94 -18.98
CA LYS A 53 22.75 -3.07 -19.10
C LYS A 53 23.44 -3.07 -20.48
N GLU A 54 22.96 -3.83 -21.46
CA GLU A 54 23.57 -3.94 -22.80
C GLU A 54 22.64 -3.60 -23.99
N ASP A 55 21.66 -2.69 -23.89
CA ASP A 55 21.24 -1.95 -25.10
C ASP A 55 20.54 -0.62 -24.79
N ALA A 56 20.98 0.44 -25.44
CA ALA A 56 20.54 1.81 -25.19
C ALA A 56 19.52 2.26 -26.25
N GLY A 57 18.24 2.30 -25.89
CA GLY A 57 17.15 2.90 -26.65
C GLY A 57 16.60 4.17 -25.99
N LYS A 58 16.84 5.34 -26.60
CA LYS A 58 16.46 6.68 -26.09
C LYS A 58 14.95 6.95 -26.27
N LYS A 59 14.12 6.13 -25.63
CA LYS A 59 12.67 6.32 -25.41
C LYS A 59 12.20 5.57 -24.16
N ASP A 60 13.00 4.61 -23.69
CA ASP A 60 12.69 3.74 -22.55
C ASP A 60 13.11 4.32 -21.19
N SER A 61 13.87 5.43 -21.17
CA SER A 61 14.44 5.97 -19.93
C SER A 61 13.44 6.67 -19.01
N GLU A 62 12.37 7.26 -19.56
CA GLU A 62 11.41 8.06 -18.77
C GLU A 62 10.36 7.15 -18.12
N ASP A 63 9.88 6.14 -18.87
CA ASP A 63 8.97 5.12 -18.35
C ASP A 63 9.68 4.22 -17.31
N GLN A 64 10.95 3.85 -17.52
CA GLN A 64 11.71 3.08 -16.52
C GLN A 64 11.99 3.88 -15.23
N VAL A 65 12.16 5.19 -15.32
CA VAL A 65 12.34 6.06 -14.13
C VAL A 65 11.03 6.15 -13.35
N LYS A 66 9.89 6.33 -14.04
CA LYS A 66 8.56 6.32 -13.41
C LYS A 66 8.24 4.97 -12.76
N ASP A 67 8.53 3.87 -13.43
CA ASP A 67 8.31 2.53 -12.88
C ASP A 67 9.16 2.28 -11.62
N THR A 68 10.40 2.77 -11.62
CA THR A 68 11.27 2.68 -10.44
C THR A 68 10.73 3.54 -9.28
N GLN A 69 10.28 4.76 -9.56
CA GLN A 69 9.72 5.67 -8.55
C GLN A 69 8.42 5.12 -7.93
N VAL A 70 7.53 4.52 -8.73
CA VAL A 70 6.33 3.84 -8.22
C VAL A 70 6.70 2.65 -7.34
N ALA A 71 7.73 1.90 -7.73
CA ALA A 71 8.21 0.77 -6.94
C ALA A 71 8.75 1.23 -5.57
N ASP A 72 9.50 2.34 -5.53
CA ASP A 72 9.96 2.97 -4.29
C ASP A 72 8.79 3.46 -3.42
N VAL A 73 7.77 4.10 -4.01
CA VAL A 73 6.55 4.51 -3.28
C VAL A 73 5.89 3.31 -2.60
N LEU A 74 5.69 2.21 -3.32
CA LEU A 74 5.06 1.02 -2.77
C LEU A 74 5.91 0.37 -1.66
N TYR A 75 7.23 0.36 -1.83
CA TYR A 75 8.16 -0.11 -0.81
C TYR A 75 8.02 0.70 0.49
N TYR A 76 8.07 2.04 0.39
CA TYR A 76 7.98 2.87 1.59
C TYR A 76 6.59 2.87 2.22
N ILE A 77 5.50 2.76 1.44
CA ILE A 77 4.16 2.56 2.00
C ILE A 77 4.10 1.29 2.83
N HIS A 78 4.62 0.18 2.30
CA HIS A 78 4.70 -1.07 3.06
C HIS A 78 5.50 -0.91 4.36
N LYS A 79 6.53 -0.04 4.37
CA LYS A 79 7.33 0.25 5.56
C LYS A 79 6.68 1.19 6.58
N LEU A 80 5.55 1.83 6.28
CA LEU A 80 4.87 2.71 7.25
C LEU A 80 4.34 1.96 8.49
N LYS A 81 4.06 0.64 8.39
CA LYS A 81 3.65 -0.18 9.55
C LYS A 81 4.83 -0.69 10.39
N ASP A 82 6.05 -0.58 9.88
CA ASP A 82 7.27 -1.11 10.49
C ASP A 82 7.85 -0.11 11.50
N LYS A 83 7.59 -0.34 12.80
CA LYS A 83 8.00 0.55 13.90
C LYS A 83 9.53 0.64 14.07
N ASP A 84 10.25 -0.35 13.58
CA ASP A 84 11.71 -0.40 13.66
C ASP A 84 12.37 0.22 12.42
N PHE A 85 11.60 0.58 11.39
CA PHE A 85 12.07 1.30 10.21
C PHE A 85 12.22 2.80 10.47
N THR A 86 12.98 3.11 11.52
CA THR A 86 13.27 4.47 11.96
C THR A 86 14.77 4.68 12.10
N SER A 87 15.20 5.93 12.12
CA SER A 87 16.55 6.34 12.49
C SER A 87 16.50 7.38 13.59
N THR A 88 17.64 7.76 14.15
CA THR A 88 17.69 8.83 15.14
C THR A 88 18.65 9.93 14.73
N TYR A 89 18.34 11.16 15.13
CA TYR A 89 19.13 12.35 14.83
C TYR A 89 19.15 13.31 16.02
N GLY A 90 20.02 14.32 16.00
CA GLY A 90 20.05 15.38 17.02
C GLY A 90 21.01 15.16 18.20
N GLY A 91 21.78 14.07 18.20
CA GLY A 91 22.84 13.83 19.19
C GLY A 91 22.32 13.81 20.62
N GLU A 92 22.68 14.82 21.42
CA GLU A 92 22.21 14.96 22.81
C GLU A 92 20.69 15.19 22.94
N ASN A 93 20.03 15.72 21.90
CA ASN A 93 18.58 15.87 21.82
C ASN A 93 18.02 14.90 20.77
N GLU A 94 18.13 13.61 21.08
CA GLU A 94 17.74 12.54 20.17
C GLU A 94 16.26 12.63 19.78
N LYS A 95 16.02 12.63 18.47
CA LYS A 95 14.71 12.65 17.85
C LYS A 95 14.59 11.48 16.89
N THR A 96 13.39 10.92 16.79
CA THR A 96 13.07 9.86 15.83
C THR A 96 12.90 10.46 14.44
N TRP A 97 13.56 9.82 13.47
CA TRP A 97 13.39 10.02 12.05
C TRP A 97 12.53 8.88 11.50
N TYR A 98 11.33 9.17 11.02
CA TYR A 98 10.41 8.17 10.47
C TYR A 98 10.72 7.94 8.99
N THR A 99 11.76 7.15 8.73
CA THR A 99 12.40 6.99 7.42
C THR A 99 11.39 6.82 6.28
N ALA A 100 10.43 5.91 6.39
CA ALA A 100 9.44 5.68 5.33
C ALA A 100 8.60 6.94 5.00
N ALA A 101 8.13 7.66 6.01
CA ALA A 101 7.32 8.86 5.80
C ALA A 101 8.14 10.01 5.19
N GLU A 102 9.39 10.16 5.62
CA GLU A 102 10.32 11.18 5.14
C GLU A 102 10.74 10.95 3.68
N GLU A 103 10.99 9.69 3.30
CA GLU A 103 11.29 9.31 1.91
C GLU A 103 10.08 9.51 1.00
N LEU A 104 8.87 9.12 1.45
CA LEU A 104 7.63 9.42 0.71
C LEU A 104 7.38 10.92 0.57
N GLY A 105 7.70 11.69 1.61
CA GLY A 105 7.68 13.15 1.56
C GLY A 105 8.64 13.73 0.51
N THR A 106 9.83 13.14 0.40
CA THR A 106 10.84 13.52 -0.60
C THR A 106 10.43 13.14 -2.02
N ILE A 107 9.78 11.98 -2.20
CA ILE A 107 9.22 11.56 -3.49
C ILE A 107 8.15 12.57 -3.96
N GLY A 108 7.36 13.14 -3.04
CA GLY A 108 6.49 14.27 -3.37
C GLY A 108 5.26 13.86 -4.19
N LYS A 109 5.08 14.49 -5.36
CA LYS A 109 3.84 14.39 -6.13
C LYS A 109 3.43 12.93 -6.40
N GLU A 110 4.36 12.07 -6.82
CA GLU A 110 4.05 10.69 -7.18
C GLU A 110 3.57 9.83 -5.99
N ALA A 111 3.95 10.16 -4.75
CA ALA A 111 3.55 9.40 -3.57
C ALA A 111 2.09 9.68 -3.15
N ILE A 112 1.58 10.89 -3.41
CA ILE A 112 0.31 11.38 -2.86
C ILE A 112 -0.89 10.46 -3.16
N PRO A 113 -1.15 9.99 -4.41
CA PRO A 113 -2.31 9.16 -4.69
C PRO A 113 -2.30 7.83 -3.91
N PHE A 114 -1.11 7.25 -3.72
CA PHE A 114 -0.95 6.01 -2.98
C PHE A 114 -1.12 6.23 -1.48
N LEU A 115 -0.59 7.34 -0.94
CA LEU A 115 -0.79 7.75 0.45
C LEU A 115 -2.26 8.04 0.76
N ILE A 116 -2.98 8.74 -0.13
CA ILE A 116 -4.42 9.00 0.01
C ILE A 116 -5.20 7.69 0.13
N LYS A 117 -4.87 6.70 -0.70
CA LYS A 117 -5.45 5.36 -0.61
C LYS A 117 -5.08 4.66 0.71
N ASN A 118 -3.85 4.83 1.18
CA ASN A 118 -3.36 4.18 2.40
C ASN A 118 -4.02 4.69 3.70
N LEU A 119 -4.71 5.84 3.66
CA LEU A 119 -5.49 6.34 4.80
C LEU A 119 -6.58 5.37 5.28
N GLU A 120 -6.97 4.40 4.45
CA GLU A 120 -7.96 3.37 4.77
C GLU A 120 -7.38 2.20 5.61
N THR A 121 -6.08 2.20 5.93
CA THR A 121 -5.46 1.17 6.77
C THR A 121 -6.13 1.05 8.14
N ASN A 122 -6.29 -0.17 8.66
CA ASN A 122 -6.78 -0.40 10.03
C ASN A 122 -5.69 -0.18 11.10
N ASN A 123 -4.44 0.03 10.70
CA ASN A 123 -3.32 0.25 11.62
C ASN A 123 -3.17 1.74 11.95
N GLU A 124 -3.49 2.12 13.19
CA GLU A 124 -3.43 3.52 13.65
C GLU A 124 -2.02 4.13 13.56
N TYR A 125 -0.98 3.33 13.82
CA TYR A 125 0.41 3.79 13.69
C TYR A 125 0.77 4.09 12.23
N GLU A 126 0.40 3.17 11.33
CA GLU A 126 0.59 3.34 9.88
C GLU A 126 -0.20 4.56 9.37
N ARG A 127 -1.41 4.79 9.89
CA ARG A 127 -2.24 5.94 9.55
C ARG A 127 -1.60 7.26 9.98
N ALA A 128 -1.07 7.33 11.20
CA ALA A 128 -0.33 8.51 11.69
C ALA A 128 0.84 8.85 10.76
N LEU A 129 1.64 7.86 10.37
CA LEU A 129 2.77 8.06 9.46
C LEU A 129 2.32 8.35 8.02
N THR A 130 1.19 7.82 7.57
CA THR A 130 0.59 8.15 6.27
C THR A 130 0.18 9.62 6.23
N LEU A 131 -0.47 10.13 7.28
CA LEU A 131 -0.86 11.53 7.41
C LEU A 131 0.38 12.45 7.47
N TYR A 132 1.41 12.04 8.20
CA TYR A 132 2.67 12.76 8.24
C TYR A 132 3.38 12.79 6.88
N ALA A 133 3.42 11.68 6.15
CA ALA A 133 3.97 11.62 4.81
C ALA A 133 3.18 12.51 3.83
N LEU A 134 1.85 12.59 3.95
CA LEU A 134 1.01 13.50 3.15
C LEU A 134 1.31 14.98 3.43
N LEU A 135 1.51 15.35 4.70
CA LEU A 135 1.99 16.69 5.06
C LEU A 135 3.29 17.01 4.35
N LEU A 136 4.28 16.11 4.37
CA LEU A 136 5.58 16.34 3.75
C LEU A 136 5.50 16.36 2.21
N ALA A 137 4.86 15.36 1.61
CA ALA A 137 4.76 15.21 0.16
C ALA A 137 3.99 16.37 -0.49
N SER A 138 2.95 16.88 0.18
CA SER A 138 2.20 18.05 -0.31
C SER A 138 2.99 19.37 -0.28
N GLN A 139 4.15 19.39 0.38
CA GLN A 139 5.09 20.52 0.39
C GLN A 139 6.22 20.36 -0.63
N ALA A 140 6.24 19.30 -1.43
CA ALA A 140 7.22 19.12 -2.49
C ALA A 140 7.08 20.19 -3.58
N GLU A 141 8.18 20.57 -4.22
CA GLU A 141 8.22 21.71 -5.16
C GLU A 141 7.35 21.48 -6.40
N ASP A 142 7.31 20.24 -6.89
CA ASP A 142 6.45 19.79 -7.97
C ASP A 142 4.95 19.91 -7.64
N VAL A 143 4.56 19.72 -6.37
CA VAL A 143 3.20 19.95 -5.88
C VAL A 143 2.88 21.43 -5.77
N LYS A 144 3.79 22.22 -5.19
CA LYS A 144 3.61 23.68 -5.01
C LYS A 144 3.34 24.42 -6.32
N THR A 145 3.84 23.89 -7.44
CA THR A 145 3.65 24.51 -8.78
C THR A 145 2.18 24.74 -9.12
N PHE A 146 1.27 23.83 -8.74
CA PHE A 146 -0.16 23.94 -9.03
C PHE A 146 -1.00 24.27 -7.80
N THR A 147 -0.50 24.04 -6.58
CA THR A 147 -1.24 24.39 -5.35
C THR A 147 -1.04 25.83 -4.91
N LYS A 148 -0.08 26.55 -5.50
CA LYS A 148 0.31 27.92 -5.09
C LYS A 148 0.77 27.99 -3.63
N GLY A 149 1.39 26.91 -3.15
CA GLY A 149 1.92 26.80 -1.79
C GLY A 149 0.92 26.30 -0.76
N GLU A 150 -0.33 26.00 -1.14
CA GLU A 150 -1.25 25.25 -0.27
C GLU A 150 -0.74 23.80 -0.10
N TYR A 151 -0.82 23.26 1.11
CA TYR A 151 -0.41 21.91 1.47
C TYR A 151 -1.42 21.29 2.46
N ILE A 152 -1.25 20.00 2.77
CA ILE A 152 -2.14 19.28 3.70
C ILE A 152 -1.77 19.67 5.13
N GLU A 153 -2.62 20.47 5.78
CA GLU A 153 -2.40 20.98 7.13
C GLU A 153 -2.80 19.94 8.20
N VAL A 154 -1.92 18.97 8.44
CA VAL A 154 -2.02 17.97 9.52
C VAL A 154 -0.72 17.96 10.33
N ASN A 155 -0.67 17.18 11.41
CA ASN A 155 0.56 16.96 12.20
C ASN A 155 0.86 15.47 12.31
N LEU A 156 2.11 15.16 12.69
CA LEU A 156 2.42 13.83 13.21
C LEU A 156 1.82 13.70 14.62
N ASP A 157 0.74 12.94 14.72
CA ASP A 157 0.10 12.58 15.98
C ASP A 157 -0.23 11.09 16.00
N PHE A 158 0.18 10.39 17.06
CA PHE A 158 -0.12 8.97 17.26
C PHE A 158 -1.41 8.74 18.05
N ASP A 159 -2.09 9.79 18.52
CA ASP A 159 -3.44 9.69 19.07
C ASP A 159 -4.48 9.53 17.94
N ALA A 160 -5.00 8.31 17.81
CA ALA A 160 -5.96 7.94 16.78
C ALA A 160 -7.27 8.74 16.82
N SER A 161 -7.62 9.35 17.96
CA SER A 161 -8.83 10.17 18.07
C SER A 161 -8.78 11.44 17.22
N THR A 162 -7.60 11.90 16.83
CA THR A 162 -7.40 13.06 15.95
C THR A 162 -7.41 12.69 14.45
N HIS A 163 -7.24 11.41 14.13
CA HIS A 163 -7.00 10.98 12.75
C HIS A 163 -8.21 11.18 11.84
N GLU A 164 -9.44 11.08 12.36
CA GLU A 164 -10.65 11.30 11.57
C GLU A 164 -10.67 12.70 10.95
N GLU A 165 -10.41 13.73 11.75
CA GLU A 165 -10.33 15.12 11.26
C GLU A 165 -9.21 15.29 10.24
N TYR A 166 -8.03 14.73 10.51
CA TYR A 166 -6.88 14.82 9.61
C TYR A 166 -7.11 14.09 8.27
N MET A 167 -7.82 12.96 8.29
CA MET A 167 -8.22 12.25 7.08
C MET A 167 -9.18 13.11 6.24
N GLU A 168 -10.13 13.80 6.86
CA GLU A 168 -11.05 14.68 6.14
C GLU A 168 -10.31 15.88 5.52
N ILE A 169 -9.35 16.48 6.24
CA ILE A 169 -8.48 17.54 5.70
C ILE A 169 -7.69 17.03 4.48
N ALA A 170 -7.04 15.87 4.60
CA ALA A 170 -6.25 15.28 3.53
C ALA A 170 -7.10 14.94 2.28
N LYS A 171 -8.28 14.34 2.49
CA LYS A 171 -9.21 13.99 1.40
C LYS A 171 -9.79 15.24 0.73
N ALA A 172 -10.15 16.27 1.49
CA ALA A 172 -10.65 17.52 0.94
C ALA A 172 -9.59 18.22 0.08
N TRP A 173 -8.33 18.23 0.53
CA TRP A 173 -7.21 18.73 -0.26
C TRP A 173 -7.02 17.91 -1.54
N TRP A 174 -7.08 16.57 -1.45
CA TRP A 174 -6.98 15.69 -2.61
C TRP A 174 -8.09 15.96 -3.63
N GLU A 175 -9.35 16.03 -3.20
CA GLU A 175 -10.48 16.32 -4.08
C GLU A 175 -10.35 17.67 -4.79
N LYS A 176 -9.71 18.66 -4.15
CA LYS A 176 -9.45 19.97 -4.74
C LYS A 176 -8.40 19.93 -5.85
N TYR A 177 -7.40 19.05 -5.78
CA TYR A 177 -6.22 19.08 -6.65
C TYR A 177 -5.94 17.83 -7.49
N LYS A 178 -6.68 16.73 -7.29
CA LYS A 178 -6.40 15.43 -7.93
C LYS A 178 -6.33 15.43 -9.46
N GLU A 179 -7.00 16.37 -10.13
CA GLU A 179 -6.96 16.54 -11.60
C GLU A 179 -5.56 16.90 -12.14
N ASN A 180 -4.57 17.16 -11.27
CA ASN A 180 -3.18 17.42 -11.66
C ASN A 180 -2.33 16.14 -11.79
N TRP A 181 -2.93 14.95 -11.68
CA TRP A 181 -2.27 13.63 -11.74
C TRP A 181 -2.54 12.81 -13.02
N ASP A 182 -3.11 13.45 -14.04
CA ASP A 182 -3.34 12.87 -15.37
C ASP A 182 -2.09 12.87 -16.28
#